data_AF-A0AAU5XH25-F1
#
_entry.id   AF-A0AAU5XH25-F1
#
_cell.length_a   1.000
_cell.length_b   1.000
_cell.length_c   1.000
_cell.angle_alpha   90.00
_cell.angle_beta   90.00
_cell.angle_gamma   90.00
#
_symmetry.space_group_name_H-M   'P 1'
#
loop_
_entity.id
_entity.type
_entity.pdbx_description
1 polymer ?
#
loop_
_entity_poly.entity_id
_entity_poly.type
_entity_poly.pdbx_seq_one_letter_code
_entity_poly.pdbx_strand_id
1 'polypeptide(L)' 'MSETMALQAVVDSEFRTELLADPAAFGMSGSSLPAPIEQPDQESLDFWTEGVAAMEIYACRSTCSFGPMTVVCDGTTK' A
#
# COMPACT_ATOMS: atom_id res chain seq x y z
N MET A 1 -20.94 -14.47 4.32
CA MET A 1 -19.68 -13.73 4.17
C MET A 1 -19.86 -12.68 3.08
N SER A 2 -19.46 -11.43 3.34
CA SER A 2 -19.45 -10.35 2.32
C SER A 2 -18.28 -10.56 1.35
N GLU A 3 -18.46 -10.21 0.08
CA GLU A 3 -17.44 -10.31 -0.96
C GLU A 3 -16.16 -9.53 -0.57
N THR A 4 -16.32 -8.37 0.05
CA THR A 4 -15.22 -7.56 0.60
C THR A 4 -14.41 -8.27 1.67
N MET A 5 -15.06 -9.02 2.56
CA MET A 5 -14.35 -9.80 3.59
C MET A 5 -13.57 -10.96 2.99
N ALA A 6 -14.11 -11.59 1.94
CA ALA A 6 -13.40 -12.66 1.24
C ALA A 6 -12.12 -12.15 0.57
N LEU A 7 -12.22 -11.00 -0.10
CA LEU A 7 -11.08 -10.35 -0.75
C LEU A 7 -10.02 -9.92 0.28
N GLN A 8 -10.44 -9.36 1.41
CA GLN A 8 -9.52 -8.97 2.47
C GLN A 8 -8.78 -10.18 3.05
N ALA A 9 -9.47 -11.30 3.30
CA ALA A 9 -8.85 -12.54 3.79
C ALA A 9 -7.91 -13.24 2.78
N VAL A 10 -7.87 -12.76 1.53
CA VAL A 10 -6.95 -13.25 0.50
C VAL A 10 -5.67 -12.42 0.47
N VAL A 11 -5.77 -11.10 0.67
CA VAL A 11 -4.63 -10.18 0.56
C VAL A 11 -3.97 -9.86 1.89
N ASP A 12 -4.70 -10.00 3.00
CA ASP A 12 -4.24 -9.67 4.36
C ASP A 12 -4.10 -10.95 5.18
N SER A 13 -2.85 -11.34 5.44
CA SER A 13 -2.51 -12.55 6.17
C SER A 13 -2.84 -12.47 7.66
N GLU A 14 -2.77 -11.29 8.26
CA GLU A 14 -3.13 -11.06 9.66
C GLU A 14 -4.64 -11.16 9.84
N PHE A 15 -5.41 -10.47 8.99
CA PHE A 15 -6.85 -10.58 8.97
C PHE A 15 -7.31 -12.01 8.71
N ARG A 16 -6.68 -12.71 7.77
CA ARG A 16 -6.98 -14.12 7.51
C ARG A 16 -6.75 -15.00 8.75
N THR A 17 -5.66 -14.76 9.48
CA THR A 17 -5.32 -15.51 10.69
C THR A 17 -6.37 -15.32 11.77
N GLU A 18 -6.77 -14.07 12.02
CA GLU A 18 -7.79 -13.73 13.00
C GLU A 18 -9.16 -14.29 12.60
N LEU A 19 -9.51 -14.18 11.31
CA LEU A 19 -10.75 -14.71 10.75
C LEU A 19 -10.86 -16.24 10.89
N LEU A 20 -9.74 -16.95 10.74
CA LEU A 20 -9.68 -18.40 10.92
C LEU A 20 -9.66 -18.81 12.40
N ALA A 21 -9.12 -17.96 13.27
CA ALA A 21 -9.08 -18.20 14.72
C ALA A 21 -10.47 -18.09 15.35
N ASP A 22 -11.27 -17.08 14.97
CA ASP A 22 -12.66 -16.94 15.42
C ASP A 22 -13.62 -16.51 14.30
N PRO A 23 -14.05 -17.44 13.42
CA PRO A 23 -15.00 -17.12 12.36
C PRO A 23 -16.34 -16.57 12.87
N ALA A 24 -16.74 -16.94 14.10
CA ALA A 24 -18.02 -16.53 14.66
C ALA A 24 -18.05 -15.04 15.02
N ALA A 25 -16.91 -14.46 15.45
CA ALA A 25 -16.76 -13.02 15.66
C ALA A 25 -17.04 -12.21 14.38
N PHE A 26 -16.81 -12.81 13.22
CA PHE A 26 -17.05 -12.21 11.90
C PHE A 26 -18.39 -12.66 11.27
N GLY A 27 -19.25 -13.34 12.04
CA GLY A 27 -20.56 -13.81 11.58
C GLY A 27 -20.48 -14.92 10.52
N MET A 28 -19.41 -15.72 10.56
CA MET A 28 -19.15 -16.78 9.59
C MET A 28 -19.30 -18.17 10.22
N SER A 29 -20.11 -19.01 9.56
CA SER A 29 -20.32 -20.41 9.94
C SER A 29 -19.61 -21.31 8.94
N GLY A 30 -18.31 -21.56 9.14
CA GLY A 30 -17.58 -22.64 8.44
C GLY A 30 -17.43 -22.48 6.91
N SER A 31 -16.99 -21.33 6.44
CA SER A 31 -16.68 -21.13 5.02
C SER A 31 -15.26 -21.53 4.66
N SER A 32 -15.09 -22.21 3.52
CA SER A 32 -13.78 -22.33 2.86
C SER A 32 -13.35 -20.96 2.34
N LEU A 33 -12.29 -20.40 2.90
CA LEU A 33 -11.67 -19.19 2.36
C LEU A 33 -10.91 -19.54 1.07
N PRO A 34 -10.91 -18.65 0.06
CA PRO A 34 -10.01 -18.79 -1.09
C PRO A 34 -8.55 -18.87 -0.64
N ALA A 35 -7.69 -19.40 -1.50
CA ALA A 35 -6.26 -19.44 -1.22
C ALA A 35 -5.72 -18.01 -1.01
N PRO A 36 -4.82 -17.80 -0.04
CA PRO A 36 -4.16 -16.51 0.12
C PRO A 36 -3.31 -16.21 -1.13
N ILE A 37 -3.22 -14.93 -1.48
CA ILE A 37 -2.27 -14.44 -2.48
C ILE A 37 -0.96 -14.11 -1.78
N GLU A 38 0.15 -14.43 -2.42
CA GLU A 38 1.47 -14.07 -1.92
C GLU A 38 1.65 -12.56 -2.00
N GLN A 39 2.00 -11.94 -0.86
CA GLN A 39 2.29 -10.52 -0.83
C GLN A 39 3.63 -10.23 -1.52
N PRO A 40 3.76 -9.08 -2.21
CA PRO A 40 5.05 -8.63 -2.71
C PRO A 40 6.05 -8.57 -1.55
N ASP A 41 7.27 -9.02 -1.81
CA ASP A 41 8.34 -8.93 -0.82
C ASP A 41 8.73 -7.46 -0.56
N GLN A 42 9.35 -7.21 0.59
CA GLN A 42 9.74 -5.86 1.00
C GLN A 42 10.71 -5.20 0.02
N GLU A 43 11.62 -5.95 -0.61
CA GLU A 43 12.57 -5.42 -1.59
C GLU A 43 11.84 -4.93 -2.85
N SER A 44 10.85 -5.68 -3.32
CA SER A 44 9.95 -5.24 -4.39
C SER A 44 9.21 -3.96 -4.01
N LEU A 45 8.62 -3.88 -2.80
CA LEU A 45 7.91 -2.68 -2.34
C LEU A 45 8.82 -1.45 -2.21
N ASP A 46 10.03 -1.64 -1.70
CA ASP A 46 11.03 -0.60 -1.54
C ASP A 46 11.48 -0.09 -2.92
N PHE A 47 11.70 -0.96 -3.90
CA PHE A 47 12.03 -0.58 -5.28
C PHE A 47 10.95 0.32 -5.91
N TRP A 48 9.67 -0.02 -5.76
CA TRP A 48 8.58 0.83 -6.26
C TRP A 48 8.55 2.19 -5.54
N THR A 49 8.80 2.18 -4.23
CA THR A 49 8.82 3.40 -3.39
C THR A 49 9.97 4.31 -3.78
N GLU A 50 11.16 3.76 -4.01
CA GLU A 50 12.32 4.50 -4.50
C GLU A 50 12.06 5.12 -5.88
N GLY A 51 11.40 4.38 -6.78
CA GLY A 51 10.99 4.90 -8.08
C GLY A 51 10.06 6.12 -7.98
N VAL A 52 9.05 6.06 -7.10
CA VAL A 52 8.14 7.18 -6.84
C VAL A 52 8.89 8.37 -6.22
N ALA A 53 9.72 8.12 -5.21
CA ALA A 53 10.52 9.16 -4.57
C ALA A 53 11.50 9.82 -5.56
N ALA A 54 12.13 9.04 -6.45
CA ALA A 54 13.01 9.57 -7.49
C ALA A 54 12.26 10.47 -8.49
N MET A 55 11.02 10.12 -8.85
CA MET A 55 10.17 10.96 -9.69
C MET A 55 9.80 12.28 -8.99
N GLU A 56 9.44 12.25 -7.71
CA GLU A 56 9.14 13.45 -6.91
C GLU A 56 10.36 14.37 -6.77
N ILE A 57 11.55 13.81 -6.50
CA ILE A 57 12.81 14.54 -6.42
C ILE A 57 13.16 15.21 -7.76
N TYR A 58 13.01 14.48 -8.88
CA TYR A 58 13.28 15.02 -10.22
C TYR A 58 12.32 16.17 -10.57
N ALA A 59 11.03 16.02 -10.28
CA ALA A 59 10.03 17.05 -10.47
C ALA A 59 10.36 18.32 -9.66
N CYS A 60 10.75 18.17 -8.40
CA CYS A 60 11.20 19.29 -7.56
C CYS A 60 12.41 19.99 -8.19
N ARG A 61 13.47 19.27 -8.59
CA ARG A 61 14.66 19.91 -9.18
C ARG A 61 14.34 20.73 -10.43
N SER A 62 13.38 20.30 -11.24
CA SER A 62 12.99 21.02 -12.47
C SER A 62 12.16 22.28 -12.22
N THR A 63 11.56 22.38 -11.02
CA THR A 63 10.65 23.46 -10.61
C THR A 63 11.27 24.38 -9.56
N CYS A 64 12.27 23.97 -8.78
CA CYS A 64 12.91 24.89 -7.83
C CYS A 64 13.83 25.89 -8.58
N SER A 65 13.60 27.20 -8.43
CA SER A 65 14.55 28.23 -8.86
C SER A 65 15.74 28.32 -7.89
N PHE A 66 16.95 28.03 -8.39
CA PHE A 66 18.21 28.16 -7.64
C PHE A 66 18.57 29.66 -7.51
N GLY A 67 18.15 30.29 -6.40
CA GLY A 67 18.48 31.66 -6.01
C GLY A 67 18.61 31.78 -4.48
N PRO A 68 19.10 32.90 -3.92
CA PRO A 68 19.42 33.02 -2.48
C PRO A 68 18.21 32.94 -1.54
N MET A 69 16.98 32.89 -2.07
CA MET A 69 15.76 32.67 -1.31
C MET A 69 14.90 31.63 -2.05
N THR A 70 15.04 30.35 -1.69
CA THR A 70 14.18 29.26 -2.18
C THR A 70 13.27 28.83 -1.03
N VAL A 71 11.97 29.06 -1.15
CA VAL A 71 10.97 28.49 -0.24
C VAL A 71 9.80 28.02 -1.10
N VAL A 72 9.47 26.73 -0.98
CA VAL A 72 8.39 25.99 -1.66
C VAL A 72 8.78 25.37 -3.00
N CYS A 73 9.04 24.06 -2.98
CA CYS A 73 8.98 23.21 -4.16
C CYS A 73 7.66 22.42 -4.08
N ASP A 74 6.57 23.02 -4.53
CA ASP A 74 5.21 22.44 -4.54
C ASP A 74 4.89 21.69 -5.85
N GLY A 75 5.86 21.56 -6.75
CA GLY A 75 5.70 20.93 -8.06
C GLY A 75 4.89 21.73 -9.08
N THR A 76 4.41 22.93 -8.73
CA THR A 76 3.59 23.78 -9.62
C THR A 76 4.21 25.14 -9.91
N THR A 77 5.13 25.61 -9.07
CA THR A 77 5.69 26.96 -9.17
C THR A 77 7.20 26.92 -9.45
N LYS A 78 7.68 27.82 -10.32
CA LYS A 78 9.11 28.10 -10.54
C LYS A 78 9.59 29.29 -9.73
#